data_AF-A0A964P9K7-F1
#
_entry.id   AF-A0A964P9K7-F1
#
_cell.length_a   1.000
_cell.length_b   1.000
_cell.length_c   1.000
_cell.angle_alpha   90.00
_cell.angle_beta   90.00
_cell.angle_gamma   90.00
#
_symmetry.space_group_name_H-M   'P 1'
#
loop_
_entity.id
_entity.type
_entity.pdbx_description
1 polymer ?
#
loop_
_entity_poly.entity_id
_entity_poly.type
_entity_poly.pdbx_seq_one_letter_code
_entity_poly.pdbx_strand_id
1 'polypeptide(L)'
;MEGYTIRLVEEADESCCPKCGKHSAARSGLKLFAEEHDQPVCRTCGKKWAPTMVALLDLAVTAERVGKSCRHLLTPPMESLLDLAHAAENYSHRAPKLRAG
;
A
#
# COMPACT_ATOMS: atom_id res chain seq x y z
N MET A 1 -10.79 -11.47 -14.83
CA MET A 1 -10.84 -10.57 -13.67
C MET A 1 -9.41 -10.15 -13.42
N GLU A 2 -9.10 -8.87 -13.54
CA GLU A 2 -7.72 -8.37 -13.40
C GLU A 2 -7.31 -8.47 -11.93
N GLY A 3 -6.33 -9.31 -11.63
CA GLY A 3 -5.79 -9.48 -10.29
C GLY A 3 -4.76 -8.40 -9.95
N TYR A 4 -4.68 -8.06 -8.67
CA TYR A 4 -3.72 -7.09 -8.15
C TYR A 4 -3.00 -7.68 -6.94
N THR A 5 -1.69 -7.45 -6.86
CA THR A 5 -0.85 -7.98 -5.80
C THR A 5 0.09 -6.93 -5.24
N ILE A 6 0.44 -7.04 -3.96
CA ILE A 6 1.43 -6.17 -3.32
C ILE A 6 2.74 -6.94 -3.26
N ARG A 7 3.81 -6.34 -3.79
CA ARG A 7 5.16 -6.91 -3.77
C ARG A 7 6.13 -5.94 -3.11
N LEU A 8 7.15 -6.49 -2.45
CA LEU A 8 8.29 -5.72 -1.97
C LEU A 8 9.25 -5.50 -3.13
N VAL A 9 9.62 -4.26 -3.39
CA VAL A 9 10.64 -3.89 -4.36
C VAL A 9 11.89 -3.45 -3.61
N GLU A 10 12.96 -4.22 -3.72
CA GLU A 10 14.22 -3.95 -3.01
C GLU A 10 15.03 -2.85 -3.71
N GLU A 11 15.01 -2.80 -5.03
CA GLU A 11 15.80 -1.87 -5.84
C GLU A 11 14.93 -0.80 -6.53
N ALA A 12 15.38 0.44 -6.42
CA ALA A 12 14.71 1.60 -6.98
C ALA A 12 14.95 1.71 -8.49
N ASP A 13 14.08 1.10 -9.31
CA ASP A 13 14.17 1.19 -10.77
C ASP A 13 13.08 2.05 -11.40
N GLU A 14 13.48 3.04 -12.22
CA GLU A 14 12.56 3.97 -12.87
C GLU A 14 11.55 3.21 -13.75
N SER A 15 10.28 3.28 -13.35
CA SER A 15 9.21 2.54 -14.00
C SER A 15 7.99 3.42 -14.26
N CYS A 16 7.32 3.11 -15.37
CA CYS A 16 6.09 3.76 -15.79
C CYS A 16 4.88 2.95 -15.30
N CYS A 17 3.86 3.64 -14.82
CA CYS A 17 2.60 2.99 -14.46
C CYS A 17 1.95 2.38 -15.73
N PRO A 18 1.67 1.06 -15.75
CA PRO A 18 1.11 0.41 -16.95
C PRO A 18 -0.29 0.91 -17.31
N LYS A 19 -1.00 1.55 -16.37
CA LYS A 19 -2.37 2.06 -16.60
C LYS A 19 -2.44 3.52 -17.05
N CYS A 20 -1.42 4.34 -16.80
CA CYS A 20 -1.47 5.77 -17.17
C CYS A 20 -0.18 6.31 -17.80
N GLY A 21 0.87 5.49 -17.94
CA GLY A 21 2.14 5.87 -18.54
C GLY A 21 2.98 6.87 -17.74
N LYS A 22 2.49 7.36 -16.59
CA LYS A 22 3.25 8.31 -15.77
C LYS A 22 4.45 7.62 -15.14
N HIS A 23 5.61 8.26 -15.28
CA HIS A 23 6.82 7.91 -14.55
C HIS A 23 6.56 8.06 -13.05
N SER A 24 6.94 7.05 -12.29
CA SER A 24 7.03 7.17 -10.84
C SER A 24 8.49 7.05 -10.46
N ALA A 25 9.00 8.00 -9.66
CA ALA A 25 10.29 7.85 -9.01
C ALA A 25 10.19 6.62 -8.11
N ALA A 26 10.82 5.53 -8.55
CA ALA A 26 10.76 4.29 -7.81
C ALA A 26 11.63 4.44 -6.58
N ARG A 27 10.99 4.49 -5.42
CA ARG A 27 11.66 4.16 -4.16
C ARG A 27 11.49 2.67 -3.91
N SER A 28 12.42 2.08 -3.18
CA SER A 28 12.23 0.75 -2.62
C SER A 28 11.05 0.72 -1.65
N GLY A 29 10.50 -0.46 -1.41
CA GLY A 29 9.37 -0.69 -0.52
C GLY A 29 8.19 -1.39 -1.19
N LEU A 30 7.07 -1.46 -0.48
CA LEU A 30 5.85 -2.12 -0.95
C LEU A 30 5.21 -1.33 -2.10
N LYS A 31 4.88 -2.03 -3.18
CA LYS A 31 4.17 -1.47 -4.34
C LYS A 31 3.05 -2.39 -4.81
N LEU A 32 2.06 -1.80 -5.47
CA LEU A 32 0.95 -2.52 -6.09
C LEU A 32 1.29 -2.86 -7.53
N PHE A 33 1.05 -4.10 -7.94
CA PHE A 33 1.23 -4.59 -9.30
C PHE A 33 -0.09 -5.15 -9.81
N ALA A 34 -0.35 -4.99 -11.11
CA ALA A 34 -1.35 -5.81 -11.78
C ALA A 34 -0.70 -7.16 -12.11
N GLU A 35 -1.42 -8.27 -12.00
CA GLU A 35 -0.83 -9.60 -12.22
C GLU A 35 -0.26 -9.78 -13.63
N GLU A 36 -0.80 -9.06 -14.61
CA GLU A 36 -0.40 -9.09 -16.02
C GLU A 36 0.80 -8.17 -16.34
N HIS A 37 1.25 -7.34 -15.40
CA HIS A 37 2.30 -6.36 -15.63
C HIS A 37 3.41 -6.46 -14.57
N ASP A 38 4.65 -6.34 -15.02
CA ASP A 38 5.81 -6.34 -14.12
C ASP A 38 6.12 -4.94 -13.55
N GLN A 39 5.48 -3.89 -14.08
CA GLN A 39 5.63 -2.53 -13.60
C GLN A 39 4.62 -2.18 -12.51
N PRO A 40 5.02 -1.38 -11.51
CA PRO A 40 4.13 -0.97 -10.44
C PRO A 40 3.02 -0.02 -10.93
N VAL A 41 1.82 -0.23 -10.42
CA VAL A 41 0.68 0.65 -10.63
C VAL A 41 0.80 1.84 -9.69
N CYS A 42 0.70 3.06 -10.22
CA CYS A 42 0.75 4.26 -9.40
C CYS A 42 -0.46 4.35 -8.46
N ARG A 43 -0.29 5.02 -7.29
CA ARG A 43 -1.36 5.14 -6.28
C ARG A 43 -2.69 5.64 -6.85
N THR A 44 -2.67 6.61 -7.76
CA THR A 44 -3.90 7.17 -8.34
C THR A 44 -4.65 6.14 -9.18
N CYS A 45 -3.95 5.34 -9.98
CA CYS A 45 -4.55 4.25 -10.73
C CYS A 45 -5.01 3.14 -9.80
N GLY A 46 -4.19 2.74 -8.83
CA GLY A 46 -4.55 1.74 -7.84
C GLY A 46 -5.83 2.10 -7.08
N LYS A 47 -6.03 3.37 -6.70
CA LYS A 47 -7.27 3.80 -6.02
C LYS A 47 -8.51 3.69 -6.90
N LYS A 48 -8.36 3.77 -8.22
CA LYS A 48 -9.47 3.64 -9.18
C LYS A 48 -9.80 2.17 -9.45
N TRP A 49 -8.79 1.34 -9.66
CA TRP A 49 -8.96 -0.04 -10.13
C TRP A 49 -8.99 -1.08 -8.99
N ALA A 50 -8.21 -0.85 -7.93
CA ALA A 50 -8.08 -1.77 -6.79
C ALA A 50 -8.06 -0.99 -5.46
N PRO A 51 -9.14 -0.24 -5.13
CA PRO A 51 -9.18 0.64 -3.96
C PRO A 51 -8.89 -0.09 -2.64
N THR A 52 -9.33 -1.33 -2.49
CA THR A 52 -9.09 -2.17 -1.32
C THR A 52 -7.62 -2.52 -1.17
N MET A 53 -6.95 -2.89 -2.27
CA MET A 53 -5.53 -3.23 -2.26
C MET A 53 -4.66 -2.01 -1.96
N VAL A 54 -5.06 -0.82 -2.45
CA VAL A 54 -4.37 0.42 -2.05
C VAL A 54 -4.56 0.71 -0.57
N ALA A 55 -5.75 0.52 -0.01
CA ALA A 55 -5.95 0.72 1.42
C ALA A 55 -5.11 -0.25 2.27
N LEU A 56 -4.95 -1.51 1.82
CA LEU A 56 -4.05 -2.47 2.44
C LEU A 56 -2.58 -2.05 2.34
N LEU A 57 -2.16 -1.57 1.17
CA LEU A 57 -0.82 -1.02 0.96
C LEU A 57 -0.56 0.18 1.88
N ASP A 58 -1.54 1.06 2.04
CA ASP A 58 -1.45 2.23 2.92
C ASP A 58 -1.28 1.81 4.38
N LEU A 59 -2.08 0.85 4.83
CA LEU A 59 -1.94 0.26 6.15
C LEU A 59 -0.55 -0.36 6.36
N ALA A 60 -0.08 -1.17 5.41
CA ALA A 60 1.23 -1.83 5.52
C ALA A 60 2.39 -0.83 5.57
N VAL A 61 2.38 0.20 4.72
CA VAL A 61 3.41 1.25 4.71
C VAL A 61 3.38 2.08 6.00
N THR A 62 2.19 2.39 6.52
CA THR A 62 2.07 3.09 7.81
C THR A 62 2.58 2.22 8.96
N ALA A 63 2.22 0.94 9.01
CA ALA A 63 2.71 -0.01 10.00
C ALA A 63 4.24 -0.14 9.97
N GLU A 64 4.83 -0.27 8.78
CA GLU A 64 6.29 -0.32 8.60
C GLU A 64 6.95 0.97 9.11
N ARG A 65 6.39 2.13 8.79
CA ARG A 65 6.90 3.42 9.27
C ARG A 65 6.85 3.52 10.79
N VAL A 66 5.72 3.20 11.41
CA VAL A 66 5.55 3.24 12.87
C VAL A 66 6.54 2.29 13.52
N GLY A 67 6.69 1.06 13.01
CA GLY A 67 7.65 0.08 13.50
C GLY A 67 9.09 0.58 13.41
N LYS A 68 9.52 1.12 12.25
CA LYS A 68 10.89 1.63 12.07
C LYS A 68 11.20 2.83 12.96
N SER A 69 10.27 3.78 13.07
CA SER A 69 10.46 5.01 13.85
C SER A 69 10.39 4.79 15.35
N CYS A 70 9.60 3.81 15.81
CA CYS A 70 9.33 3.61 17.23
C CYS A 70 10.03 2.36 17.81
N ARG A 71 10.92 1.71 17.06
CA ARG A 71 11.58 0.45 17.48
C ARG A 71 12.34 0.52 18.81
N HIS A 72 12.73 1.72 19.23
CA HIS A 72 13.48 1.99 20.46
C HIS A 72 12.63 2.60 21.57
N LEU A 73 11.33 2.79 21.33
CA LEU A 73 10.40 3.38 22.28
C LEU A 73 9.60 2.27 22.95
N LEU A 74 9.35 2.42 24.26
CA LEU A 74 8.44 1.52 24.98
C LEU A 74 7.00 1.67 24.47
N THR A 75 6.63 2.87 24.04
CA THR A 75 5.34 3.17 23.42
C THR A 75 5.55 4.14 22.25
N PRO A 76 5.01 3.87 21.05
CA PRO A 76 4.97 4.84 19.96
C PRO A 76 4.27 6.14 20.39
N PRO A 77 4.61 7.30 19.80
CA PRO A 77 3.88 8.54 20.06
C PRO A 77 2.43 8.40 19.60
N MET A 78 1.51 9.07 20.30
CA MET A 78 0.07 9.02 20.03
C MET A 78 -0.26 9.31 18.56
N GLU A 79 0.39 10.29 17.94
CA GLU A 79 0.19 10.63 16.52
C GLU A 79 0.45 9.43 15.58
N SER A 80 1.52 8.66 15.84
CA SER A 80 1.84 7.46 15.05
C SER A 80 0.80 6.35 15.23
N LEU A 81 0.25 6.21 16.43
CA LEU A 81 -0.82 5.24 16.71
C LEU A 81 -2.13 5.64 16.01
N LEU A 82 -2.46 6.94 16.00
CA LEU A 82 -3.64 7.47 15.32
C LEU A 82 -3.52 7.33 13.80
N ASP A 83 -2.35 7.61 13.22
CA ASP A 83 -2.09 7.38 11.80
C ASP A 83 -2.30 5.91 11.41
N LEU A 84 -1.81 4.98 12.24
CA LEU A 84 -1.97 3.55 12.03
C LEU A 84 -3.44 3.12 12.15
N ALA A 85 -4.15 3.60 13.17
CA ALA A 85 -5.57 3.32 13.38
C ALA A 85 -6.41 3.79 12.18
N HIS A 86 -6.20 5.03 11.74
CA HIS A 86 -6.93 5.60 10.61
C HIS A 86 -6.68 4.82 9.31
N ALA A 87 -5.44 4.38 9.06
CA ALA A 87 -5.14 3.53 7.91
C ALA A 87 -5.86 2.16 7.99
N ALA A 88 -5.93 1.57 9.19
CA ALA A 88 -6.63 0.31 9.43
C ALA A 88 -8.15 0.43 9.24
N GLU A 89 -8.75 1.52 9.71
CA GLU A 89 -10.17 1.83 9.50
C GLU A 89 -10.49 2.00 8.02
N ASN A 90 -9.68 2.78 7.28
CA ASN A 90 -9.88 2.97 5.84
C ASN A 90 -9.76 1.64 5.06
N TYR A 91 -8.86 0.73 5.47
CA TYR A 91 -8.82 -0.62 4.91
C TYR A 91 -10.09 -1.40 5.26
N SER A 92 -10.51 -1.39 6.52
CA SER A 92 -11.68 -2.15 7.00
C SER A 92 -12.99 -1.72 6.33
N HIS A 93 -13.15 -0.44 6.03
CA HIS A 93 -14.30 0.09 5.27
C HIS A 93 -14.33 -0.36 3.80
N ARG A 94 -13.16 -0.63 3.22
CA ARG A 94 -12.99 -0.99 1.80
C ARG A 94 -12.78 -2.49 1.59
N ALA A 95 -12.43 -3.22 2.64
CA ALA A 95 -12.28 -4.66 2.60
C ALA A 95 -13.64 -5.30 2.30
N PRO A 96 -13.72 -6.27 1.37
CA PRO A 96 -14.92 -7.05 1.21
C PRO A 96 -15.22 -7.72 2.55
N LYS A 97 -16.40 -7.46 3.11
CA LYS A 97 -16.88 -8.19 4.28
C LYS A 97 -17.00 -9.64 3.84
N LEU A 98 -16.06 -10.49 4.25
CA LEU A 98 -16.26 -11.93 4.22
C LEU A 98 -17.55 -12.18 4.99
N ARG A 99 -18.63 -12.47 4.28
CA ARG A 99 -19.87 -12.90 4.90
C ARG A 99 -19.53 -14.23 5.57
N ALA A 100 -19.40 -14.21 6.89
CA ALA A 100 -19.37 -15.42 7.69
C ALA A 100 -20.68 -16.16 7.38
N GLY A 101 -20.56 -17.29 6.67
CA GLY A 101 -21.61 -18.27 6.49
C GLY A 101 -21.62 -19.24 7.64
#